data_AF-A0A7J8C9W5-F1
#
_entry.id   AF-A0A7J8C9W5-F1
#
_cell.length_a   1.000
_cell.length_b   1.000
_cell.length_c   1.000
_cell.angle_alpha   90.00
_cell.angle_beta   90.00
_cell.angle_gamma   90.00
#
_symmetry.space_group_name_H-M   'P 1'
#
loop_
_entity.id
_entity.type
_entity.pdbx_description
1 polymer ?
#
loop_
_entity_poly.entity_id
_entity_poly.type
_entity_poly.pdbx_seq_one_letter_code
_entity_poly.pdbx_strand_id
1 'polypeptide(L)'
;MNGFLQSGSSSWRRAATLVLATGWMHPSPAAPSVAPLPAEGFRLLLLQRSSQQGFLPGAHVFPGGVVDAADRSADWLRLFAPHHRPPRLGLGPTPRPRPTFPVLPAAVSDTAAEDGAALPDDVAFRICAIRETFEEAGVLLLRPRASRAAAREPGRALPQQEGLAAWRDRVRRDPHHFLHLCEHLDCTPDIWALHDWSTWLTPFRRPGGRRFDTTFFLCCLREPPPVYPDLAEVVGYQWSSPLEATDNFISKEIWLAPPQFYEIRRLANFASLSDLHKFCLDHVLEGVERWLPITLLTADGQISLLPGDELYLEDSNFLENLLSTEKKTEEIMKEGKKFHRVVIHSSHVYSIHVTVQSEYKHVYPKTYVISFWETVT
;
A
#
# COMPACT_ATOMS: atom_id res chain seq x y z
N MET A 1 -32.99 9.86 -32.29
CA MET A 1 -33.07 10.61 -31.00
C MET A 1 -33.20 9.56 -29.91
N ASN A 2 -32.29 9.32 -28.98
CA ASN A 2 -31.00 9.90 -28.64
C ASN A 2 -30.05 8.73 -28.34
N GLY A 3 -28.86 8.75 -28.95
CA GLY A 3 -27.79 7.84 -28.54
C GLY A 3 -27.31 8.27 -27.16
N PHE A 4 -27.52 7.42 -26.17
CA PHE A 4 -26.79 7.53 -24.92
C PHE A 4 -25.34 7.16 -25.23
N LEU A 5 -24.50 8.19 -25.31
CA LEU A 5 -23.06 8.05 -25.18
C LEU A 5 -22.80 7.29 -23.88
N GLN A 6 -22.32 6.05 -23.99
CA GLN A 6 -21.73 5.34 -22.86
C GLN A 6 -20.57 6.21 -22.35
N SER A 7 -20.80 6.87 -21.21
CA SER A 7 -19.75 7.44 -20.38
C SER A 7 -18.69 6.36 -20.19
N GLY A 8 -17.48 6.58 -20.70
CA GLY A 8 -16.38 5.61 -20.65
C GLY A 8 -16.21 5.07 -19.24
N SER A 9 -16.08 3.74 -19.13
CA SER A 9 -15.81 3.08 -17.86
C SER A 9 -14.59 3.71 -17.20
N SER A 10 -14.71 4.09 -15.92
CA SER A 10 -13.61 4.72 -15.22
C SER A 10 -12.54 3.67 -14.98
N SER A 11 -11.49 3.63 -15.82
CA SER A 11 -10.41 2.66 -15.66
C SER A 11 -9.58 2.94 -14.40
N TRP A 12 -9.25 1.88 -13.67
CA TRP A 12 -8.32 1.96 -12.54
C TRP A 12 -6.88 2.00 -13.07
N ARG A 13 -6.10 2.99 -12.65
CA ARG A 13 -4.67 3.02 -12.94
C ARG A 13 -3.95 2.02 -12.04
N ARG A 14 -3.06 1.22 -12.61
CA ARG A 14 -2.32 0.20 -11.87
C ARG A 14 -1.21 0.87 -11.07
N ALA A 15 -1.16 0.59 -9.77
CA ALA A 15 -0.27 1.25 -8.84
C ALA A 15 0.36 0.23 -7.87
N ALA A 16 1.49 0.62 -7.29
CA ALA A 16 2.16 -0.15 -6.25
C ALA A 16 2.54 0.76 -5.08
N THR A 17 2.36 0.26 -3.87
CA THR A 17 2.63 0.97 -2.62
C THR A 17 3.53 0.12 -1.74
N LEU A 18 4.50 0.75 -1.08
CA LEU A 18 5.40 0.09 -0.14
C LEU A 18 5.12 0.54 1.29
N VAL A 19 4.66 -0.40 2.11
CA VAL A 19 4.65 -0.27 3.56
C VAL A 19 6.05 -0.58 4.08
N LEU A 20 6.77 0.43 4.52
CA LEU A 20 8.09 0.25 5.16
C LEU A 20 7.93 0.18 6.67
N ALA A 21 8.30 -0.96 7.26
CA ALA A 21 8.31 -1.18 8.71
C ALA A 21 9.73 -1.31 9.22
N THR A 22 10.05 -0.72 10.37
CA THR A 22 11.37 -0.82 11.00
C THR A 22 11.26 -0.99 12.50
N GLY A 23 12.24 -1.68 13.10
CA GLY A 23 12.44 -1.72 14.54
C GLY A 23 12.87 -0.36 15.08
N TRP A 24 12.80 -0.21 16.40
CA TRP A 24 13.37 0.96 17.07
C TRP A 24 14.89 0.99 16.90
N MET A 25 15.45 2.17 16.63
CA MET A 25 16.88 2.34 16.87
C MET A 25 17.11 2.16 18.37
N HIS A 26 17.91 1.19 18.76
CA HIS A 26 18.48 1.20 20.11
C HIS A 26 19.29 2.51 20.22
N PRO A 27 18.95 3.41 21.15
CA PRO A 27 19.80 4.58 21.36
C PRO A 27 21.21 4.09 21.70
N SER A 28 22.21 4.65 21.02
CA SER A 28 23.59 4.56 21.49
C SER A 28 23.62 5.00 22.97
N PRO A 29 24.45 4.38 23.84
CA PRO A 29 24.43 4.59 25.30
C PRO A 29 24.66 6.04 25.80
N ALA A 30 24.71 7.03 24.92
CA ALA A 30 24.99 8.43 25.20
C ALA A 30 23.80 9.41 25.05
N ALA A 31 22.59 8.97 24.68
CA ALA A 31 21.44 9.88 24.52
C ALA A 31 20.57 9.97 25.80
N PRO A 32 20.24 11.18 26.30
CA PRO A 32 19.40 11.34 27.47
C PRO A 32 17.93 10.96 27.19
N SER A 33 17.33 10.36 28.21
CA SER A 33 15.98 9.78 28.29
C SER A 33 14.88 10.59 27.58
N VAL A 34 14.34 9.99 26.52
CA VAL A 34 12.92 10.10 26.15
C VAL A 34 12.26 8.81 26.66
N ALA A 35 10.96 8.84 26.98
CA ALA A 35 10.18 7.73 27.54
C ALA A 35 10.58 6.36 26.95
N PRO A 36 10.64 5.29 27.77
CA PRO A 36 11.12 3.99 27.30
C PRO A 36 10.27 3.53 26.12
N LEU A 37 10.90 3.49 24.95
CA LEU A 37 10.30 2.97 23.74
C LEU A 37 9.95 1.50 24.00
N PRO A 38 8.76 1.01 23.59
CA PRO A 38 8.41 -0.38 23.77
C PRO A 38 9.53 -1.25 23.19
N ALA A 39 10.14 -2.10 24.01
CA ALA A 39 11.36 -2.85 23.69
C ALA A 39 11.26 -3.69 22.41
N GLU A 40 10.04 -3.97 21.96
CA GLU A 40 9.75 -4.88 20.85
C GLU A 40 8.82 -4.29 19.78
N GLY A 41 8.47 -2.99 19.80
CA GLY A 41 7.56 -2.41 18.79
C GLY A 41 8.19 -2.16 17.40
N PHE A 42 7.40 -1.69 16.45
CA PHE A 42 7.88 -1.22 15.13
C PHE A 42 7.22 0.09 14.71
N ARG A 43 7.86 0.78 13.77
CA ARG A 43 7.37 2.03 13.17
C ARG A 43 7.18 1.88 11.67
N LEU A 44 6.25 2.65 11.14
CA LEU A 44 5.91 2.74 9.73
C LEU A 44 6.35 4.09 9.17
N LEU A 45 6.90 4.09 7.95
CA LEU A 45 7.15 5.33 7.23
C LEU A 45 5.83 5.88 6.68
N LEU A 46 5.47 7.08 7.11
CA LEU A 46 4.36 7.85 6.55
C LEU A 46 4.91 9.10 5.87
N LEU A 47 4.46 9.36 4.65
CA LEU A 47 4.80 10.54 3.85
C LEU A 47 3.62 11.50 3.84
N GLN A 48 3.89 12.79 4.06
CA GLN A 48 2.89 13.85 3.97
C GLN A 48 2.85 14.41 2.55
N ARG A 49 1.71 14.22 1.88
CA ARG A 49 1.47 14.78 0.55
C ARG A 49 1.32 16.30 0.60
N SER A 50 1.81 16.99 -0.41
CA SER A 50 1.56 18.42 -0.60
C SER A 50 0.06 18.71 -0.66
N SER A 51 -0.39 19.84 -0.11
CA SER A 51 -1.77 20.30 -0.23
C SER A 51 -2.16 20.66 -1.68
N GLN A 52 -1.18 20.82 -2.57
CA GLN A 52 -1.39 21.10 -3.99
C GLN A 52 -1.66 19.84 -4.83
N GLN A 53 -1.56 18.66 -4.23
CA GLN A 53 -1.83 17.40 -4.91
C GLN A 53 -3.33 17.23 -5.17
N GLY A 54 -3.74 17.08 -6.43
CA GLY A 54 -5.18 16.96 -6.74
C GLY A 54 -5.84 15.63 -6.33
N PHE A 55 -5.11 14.71 -5.69
CA PHE A 55 -5.63 13.46 -5.13
C PHE A 55 -5.07 13.30 -3.73
N LEU A 56 -5.98 13.22 -2.75
CA LEU A 56 -5.68 13.17 -1.33
C LEU A 56 -4.69 14.29 -0.88
N PRO A 57 -5.01 15.58 -1.12
CA PRO A 57 -4.15 16.69 -0.72
C PRO A 57 -3.93 16.69 0.79
N GLY A 58 -2.68 16.85 1.24
CA GLY A 58 -2.34 16.89 2.67
C GLY A 58 -2.41 15.55 3.40
N ALA A 59 -2.77 14.46 2.71
CA ALA A 59 -2.85 13.13 3.34
C ALA A 59 -1.48 12.59 3.73
N HIS A 60 -1.48 11.80 4.79
CA HIS A 60 -0.38 10.91 5.13
C HIS A 60 -0.60 9.57 4.44
N VAL A 61 0.42 9.12 3.70
CA VAL A 61 0.36 7.92 2.86
C VAL A 61 1.62 7.08 3.04
N PHE A 62 1.57 5.84 2.59
CA PHE A 62 2.78 5.05 2.37
C PHE A 62 3.37 5.44 1.00
N PRO A 63 4.69 5.35 0.80
CA PRO A 63 5.29 5.65 -0.50
C PRO A 63 4.72 4.77 -1.61
N GLY A 64 4.51 5.34 -2.79
CA GLY A 64 4.02 4.58 -3.94
C GLY A 64 3.33 5.42 -5.00
N GLY A 65 3.15 4.81 -6.17
CA GLY A 65 2.65 5.51 -7.33
C GLY A 65 2.20 4.58 -8.44
N VAL A 66 2.04 5.15 -9.64
CA VAL A 66 1.54 4.43 -10.82
C VAL A 66 2.67 3.62 -11.44
N VAL A 67 2.36 2.39 -11.85
CA VAL A 67 3.33 1.53 -12.53
C VAL A 67 3.61 2.09 -13.92
N ASP A 68 4.88 2.38 -14.19
CA ASP A 68 5.35 2.93 -15.46
C ASP A 68 5.70 1.81 -16.48
N ALA A 69 5.89 2.17 -17.75
CA ALA A 69 6.40 1.23 -18.75
C ALA A 69 7.84 0.79 -18.43
N ALA A 70 8.66 1.67 -17.87
CA ALA A 70 10.04 1.38 -17.44
C ALA A 70 10.09 0.23 -16.40
N ASP A 71 9.08 0.15 -15.53
CA ASP A 71 8.99 -0.90 -14.51
C ASP A 71 8.74 -2.30 -15.13
N ARG A 72 8.20 -2.35 -16.35
CA ARG A 72 7.90 -3.59 -17.10
C ARG A 72 8.98 -3.99 -18.11
N SER A 73 9.99 -3.15 -18.33
CA SER A 73 10.98 -3.36 -19.39
C SER A 73 11.72 -4.70 -19.25
N ALA A 74 11.88 -5.45 -20.35
CA ALA A 74 12.77 -6.63 -20.36
C ALA A 74 14.24 -6.29 -20.11
N ASP A 75 14.67 -5.02 -20.21
CA ASP A 75 16.07 -4.66 -19.98
C ASP A 75 16.52 -4.99 -18.55
N TRP A 76 15.60 -4.99 -17.59
CA TRP A 76 15.85 -5.49 -16.23
C TRP A 76 16.41 -6.91 -16.21
N LEU A 77 16.00 -7.79 -17.14
CA LEU A 77 16.47 -9.18 -17.21
C LEU A 77 18.00 -9.24 -17.33
N ARG A 78 18.62 -8.28 -18.01
CA ARG A 78 20.10 -8.22 -18.14
C ARG A 78 20.76 -7.98 -16.80
N LEU A 79 20.17 -7.13 -15.96
CA LEU A 79 20.70 -6.78 -14.66
C LEU A 79 20.54 -7.92 -13.63
N PHE A 80 19.42 -8.63 -13.68
CA PHE A 80 19.16 -9.81 -12.84
C PHE A 80 19.95 -11.05 -13.26
N ALA A 81 20.36 -11.14 -14.54
CA ALA A 81 21.22 -12.21 -15.03
C ALA A 81 22.68 -12.09 -14.52
N PRO A 82 23.40 -13.22 -14.37
CA PRO A 82 22.97 -14.60 -14.66
C PRO A 82 22.31 -15.32 -13.48
N HIS A 83 22.18 -14.66 -12.32
CA HIS A 83 21.84 -15.31 -11.06
C HIS A 83 20.35 -15.56 -10.88
N HIS A 84 19.50 -14.68 -11.40
CA HIS A 84 18.05 -14.77 -11.26
C HIS A 84 17.42 -14.91 -12.64
N ARG A 85 16.76 -16.05 -12.88
CA ARG A 85 16.23 -16.41 -14.20
C ARG A 85 14.76 -15.99 -14.35
N PRO A 86 14.32 -15.59 -15.55
CA PRO A 86 12.91 -15.33 -15.84
C PRO A 86 12.05 -16.59 -15.62
N PRO A 87 10.72 -16.44 -15.50
CA PRO A 87 9.99 -15.17 -15.60
C PRO A 87 9.96 -14.37 -14.28
N ARG A 88 10.02 -15.05 -13.13
CA ARG A 88 9.81 -14.42 -11.80
C ARG A 88 11.07 -14.14 -11.01
N LEU A 89 12.25 -14.33 -11.59
CA LEU A 89 13.54 -13.94 -11.00
C LEU A 89 13.75 -14.53 -9.60
N GLY A 90 13.29 -15.76 -9.36
CA GLY A 90 13.40 -16.41 -8.05
C GLY A 90 12.40 -15.95 -6.99
N LEU A 91 11.47 -15.04 -7.29
CA LEU A 91 10.20 -14.98 -6.55
C LEU A 91 9.50 -16.32 -6.76
N GLY A 92 8.95 -16.93 -5.70
CA GLY A 92 8.52 -18.34 -5.63
C GLY A 92 7.44 -18.77 -6.64
N PRO A 93 6.45 -19.61 -6.28
CA PRO A 93 5.36 -19.93 -7.20
C PRO A 93 4.42 -18.73 -7.36
N THR A 94 3.80 -18.61 -8.54
CA THR A 94 2.82 -17.55 -8.81
C THR A 94 1.71 -17.57 -7.75
N PRO A 95 1.32 -16.43 -7.18
CA PRO A 95 0.22 -16.38 -6.23
C PRO A 95 -1.05 -17.01 -6.80
N ARG A 96 -1.88 -17.60 -5.92
CA ARG A 96 -3.15 -18.20 -6.34
C ARG A 96 -4.03 -17.15 -7.05
N PRO A 97 -4.84 -17.58 -8.03
CA PRO A 97 -5.78 -16.69 -8.72
C PRO A 97 -6.71 -15.98 -7.72
N ARG A 98 -6.98 -14.71 -7.98
CA ARG A 98 -7.78 -13.80 -7.13
C ARG A 98 -9.27 -14.19 -7.12
N PRO A 99 -10.05 -13.76 -6.11
CA PRO A 99 -11.50 -13.88 -6.13
C PRO A 99 -12.12 -13.22 -7.37
N THR A 100 -13.30 -13.70 -7.74
CA THR A 100 -14.01 -13.40 -8.99
C THR A 100 -14.56 -11.98 -9.05
N PHE A 101 -14.77 -11.28 -7.94
CA PHE A 101 -15.34 -9.93 -7.93
C PHE A 101 -14.38 -8.85 -7.36
N PRO A 102 -14.30 -7.67 -7.99
CA PRO A 102 -14.88 -7.35 -9.29
C PRO A 102 -14.07 -8.00 -10.42
N VAL A 103 -14.77 -8.57 -11.41
CA VAL A 103 -14.15 -8.86 -12.72
C VAL A 103 -13.90 -7.51 -13.36
N LEU A 104 -12.68 -7.01 -13.21
CA LEU A 104 -12.25 -5.90 -14.05
C LEU A 104 -12.21 -6.47 -15.48
N PRO A 105 -12.76 -5.74 -16.49
CA PRO A 105 -12.46 -6.07 -17.88
C PRO A 105 -10.95 -6.24 -17.93
N ALA A 106 -10.48 -7.39 -18.42
CA ALA A 106 -9.05 -7.60 -18.55
C ALA A 106 -8.52 -6.36 -19.28
N ALA A 107 -7.80 -5.50 -18.56
CA ALA A 107 -6.82 -4.65 -19.22
C ALA A 107 -6.01 -5.70 -19.96
N VAL A 108 -6.23 -5.76 -21.28
CA VAL A 108 -5.87 -6.84 -22.20
C VAL A 108 -4.90 -7.75 -21.51
N SER A 109 -5.35 -8.94 -21.11
CA SER A 109 -4.41 -9.89 -20.57
C SER A 109 -3.26 -9.94 -21.56
N ASP A 110 -2.06 -9.55 -21.11
CA ASP A 110 -0.80 -9.84 -21.78
C ASP A 110 -0.53 -11.37 -21.77
N THR A 111 -1.60 -12.16 -21.88
CA THR A 111 -1.62 -13.54 -22.35
C THR A 111 -1.76 -13.59 -23.88
N ALA A 112 -1.57 -12.46 -24.57
CA ALA A 112 -1.00 -12.47 -25.92
C ALA A 112 0.49 -12.10 -25.79
N ALA A 113 1.24 -13.02 -25.21
CA ALA A 113 2.65 -13.18 -25.52
C ALA A 113 2.75 -13.54 -27.01
N GLU A 114 2.67 -12.53 -27.87
CA GLU A 114 3.26 -12.57 -29.21
C GLU A 114 4.58 -11.79 -29.27
N ASP A 115 4.95 -11.04 -28.22
CA ASP A 115 6.31 -10.56 -28.01
C ASP A 115 6.73 -10.76 -26.54
N GLY A 116 7.61 -11.74 -26.28
CA GLY A 116 8.12 -12.12 -24.95
C GLY A 116 9.04 -11.10 -24.28
N ALA A 117 8.69 -9.81 -24.29
CA ALA A 117 9.58 -8.69 -23.93
C ALA A 117 9.17 -7.91 -22.67
N ALA A 118 8.11 -8.28 -21.94
CA ALA A 118 7.72 -7.58 -20.71
C ALA A 118 7.90 -8.47 -19.47
N LEU A 119 8.31 -7.86 -18.35
CA LEU A 119 8.35 -8.54 -17.05
C LEU A 119 6.92 -8.88 -16.59
N PRO A 120 6.74 -9.99 -15.86
CA PRO A 120 5.49 -10.27 -15.15
C PRO A 120 5.11 -9.12 -14.21
N ASP A 121 3.81 -8.88 -14.08
CA ASP A 121 3.29 -7.76 -13.29
C ASP A 121 3.73 -7.77 -11.83
N ASP A 122 3.86 -8.95 -11.22
CA ASP A 122 4.30 -9.04 -9.83
C ASP A 122 5.74 -8.55 -9.64
N VAL A 123 6.63 -8.80 -10.62
CA VAL A 123 7.99 -8.26 -10.63
C VAL A 123 7.96 -6.76 -10.90
N ALA A 124 7.23 -6.33 -11.93
CA ALA A 124 7.16 -4.92 -12.31
C ALA A 124 6.59 -4.05 -11.18
N PHE A 125 5.60 -4.56 -10.45
CA PHE A 125 4.98 -3.84 -9.33
C PHE A 125 5.95 -3.68 -8.16
N ARG A 126 6.81 -4.66 -7.90
CA ARG A 126 7.86 -4.56 -6.88
C ARG A 126 8.92 -3.53 -7.28
N ILE A 127 9.31 -3.51 -8.56
CA ILE A 127 10.23 -2.49 -9.10
C ILE A 127 9.60 -1.10 -8.96
N CYS A 128 8.35 -0.93 -9.36
CA CYS A 128 7.58 0.30 -9.20
C CYS A 128 7.56 0.77 -7.73
N ALA A 129 7.20 -0.10 -6.79
CA ALA A 129 7.15 0.24 -5.37
C ALA A 129 8.51 0.73 -4.84
N ILE A 130 9.61 0.10 -5.26
CA ILE A 130 10.97 0.52 -4.88
C ILE A 130 11.34 1.84 -5.54
N ARG A 131 11.05 2.01 -6.84
CA ARG A 131 11.33 3.24 -7.60
C ARG A 131 10.60 4.43 -7.00
N GLU A 132 9.29 4.33 -6.79
CA GLU A 132 8.46 5.38 -6.19
C GLU A 132 8.93 5.75 -4.78
N THR A 133 9.31 4.74 -3.97
CA THR A 133 9.91 4.98 -2.65
C THR A 133 11.21 5.78 -2.74
N PHE A 134 12.04 5.56 -3.76
CA PHE A 134 13.23 6.36 -4.00
C PHE A 134 12.90 7.77 -4.47
N GLU A 135 11.95 7.93 -5.39
CA GLU A 135 11.51 9.21 -5.91
C GLU A 135 10.95 10.13 -4.80
N GLU A 136 10.05 9.60 -3.98
CA GLU A 136 9.32 10.36 -2.96
C GLU A 136 10.11 10.56 -1.67
N ALA A 137 10.85 9.53 -1.23
CA ALA A 137 11.48 9.48 0.10
C ALA A 137 13.00 9.39 0.05
N GLY A 138 13.63 9.19 -1.11
CA GLY A 138 15.07 8.95 -1.22
C GLY A 138 15.54 7.62 -0.63
N VAL A 139 14.62 6.74 -0.22
CA VAL A 139 14.94 5.44 0.36
C VAL A 139 15.13 4.43 -0.77
N LEU A 140 16.31 3.84 -0.83
CA LEU A 140 16.71 3.00 -1.95
C LEU A 140 16.90 1.55 -1.50
N LEU A 141 16.02 0.65 -1.94
CA LEU A 141 16.06 -0.78 -1.62
C LEU A 141 16.72 -1.56 -2.76
N LEU A 142 18.05 -1.65 -2.71
CA LEU A 142 18.83 -2.41 -3.68
C LEU A 142 19.61 -3.53 -3.00
N ARG A 143 20.02 -4.48 -3.85
CA ARG A 143 20.90 -5.58 -3.50
C ARG A 143 22.06 -5.62 -4.49
N PRO A 144 23.31 -5.89 -4.05
CA PRO A 144 24.42 -6.11 -4.97
C PRO A 144 24.09 -7.19 -5.99
N ARG A 145 24.42 -6.94 -7.26
CA ARG A 145 24.07 -7.84 -8.37
C ARG A 145 24.58 -9.27 -8.18
N ALA A 146 25.75 -9.42 -7.57
CA ALA A 146 26.37 -10.72 -7.29
C ALA A 146 25.67 -11.54 -6.18
N SER A 147 24.70 -10.96 -5.46
CA SER A 147 24.04 -11.62 -4.34
C SER A 147 23.08 -12.71 -4.80
N ARG A 148 23.25 -13.92 -4.26
CA ARG A 148 22.58 -15.14 -4.72
C ARG A 148 21.38 -15.57 -3.88
N ALA A 149 21.29 -15.15 -2.62
CA ALA A 149 20.27 -15.64 -1.69
C ALA A 149 19.37 -14.50 -1.22
N ALA A 150 18.06 -14.76 -1.17
CA ALA A 150 17.15 -13.94 -0.39
C ALA A 150 17.49 -14.13 1.10
N ALA A 151 17.80 -13.04 1.78
CA ALA A 151 18.01 -13.07 3.22
C ALA A 151 16.67 -13.38 3.91
N ARG A 152 16.67 -14.29 4.89
CA ARG A 152 15.53 -14.52 5.80
C ARG A 152 15.44 -13.49 6.93
N GLU A 153 16.35 -12.53 6.91
CA GLU A 153 16.43 -11.45 7.88
C GLU A 153 15.80 -10.19 7.29
N PRO A 154 15.31 -9.26 8.14
CA PRO A 154 14.84 -7.97 7.64
C PRO A 154 15.88 -7.29 6.76
N GLY A 155 15.39 -6.59 5.75
CA GLY A 155 16.20 -5.90 4.75
C GLY A 155 16.99 -4.73 5.31
N ARG A 156 17.81 -4.12 4.45
CA ARG A 156 18.51 -2.87 4.71
C ARG A 156 18.38 -2.00 3.47
N ALA A 157 18.09 -0.71 3.66
CA ALA A 157 18.20 0.25 2.57
C ALA A 157 19.68 0.55 2.29
N LEU A 158 19.98 0.92 1.05
CA LEU A 158 21.30 1.44 0.70
C LEU A 158 21.53 2.76 1.46
N PRO A 159 22.67 2.94 2.14
CA PRO A 159 23.02 4.21 2.76
C PRO A 159 23.07 5.35 1.73
N GLN A 160 22.89 6.58 2.20
CA GLN A 160 23.05 7.76 1.35
C GLN A 160 24.49 7.83 0.81
N GLN A 161 24.62 8.07 -0.49
CA GLN A 161 25.89 8.25 -1.20
C GLN A 161 25.90 9.57 -1.97
N GLU A 162 27.10 10.06 -2.29
CA GLU A 162 27.25 11.25 -3.15
C GLU A 162 26.62 11.02 -4.52
N GLY A 163 25.92 12.04 -5.04
CA GLY A 163 25.28 11.98 -6.35
C GLY A 163 23.89 11.34 -6.41
N LEU A 164 23.42 10.65 -5.35
CA LEU A 164 22.07 10.04 -5.33
C LEU A 164 20.94 11.06 -5.52
N ALA A 165 21.08 12.28 -5.00
CA ALA A 165 20.09 13.35 -5.21
C ALA A 165 19.92 13.71 -6.69
N ALA A 166 21.03 13.78 -7.44
CA ALA A 166 21.00 14.06 -8.88
C ALA A 166 20.38 12.89 -9.66
N TRP A 167 20.65 11.65 -9.25
CA TRP A 167 19.98 10.48 -9.80
C TRP A 167 18.47 10.50 -9.54
N ARG A 168 18.05 10.82 -8.31
CA ARG A 168 16.63 10.94 -7.97
C ARG A 168 15.91 11.96 -8.85
N ASP A 169 16.53 13.10 -9.10
CA ASP A 169 15.98 14.11 -10.01
C ASP A 169 15.89 13.63 -11.46
N ARG A 170 16.78 12.75 -11.92
CA ARG A 170 16.67 12.13 -13.25
C ARG A 170 15.54 11.11 -13.30
N VAL A 171 15.44 10.26 -12.29
CA VAL A 171 14.38 9.24 -12.17
C VAL A 171 12.99 9.87 -12.14
N ARG A 172 12.79 10.94 -11.34
CA ARG A 172 11.51 11.68 -11.31
C ARG A 172 11.11 12.29 -12.66
N ARG A 173 12.08 12.61 -13.53
CA ARG A 173 11.80 13.13 -14.88
C ARG A 173 11.54 12.02 -15.89
N ASP A 174 12.22 10.89 -15.73
CA ASP A 174 12.10 9.72 -16.58
C ASP A 174 12.44 8.44 -15.78
N PRO A 175 11.42 7.62 -15.45
CA PRO A 175 11.56 6.36 -14.71
C PRO A 175 12.61 5.38 -15.26
N HIS A 176 12.96 5.44 -16.56
CA HIS A 176 14.03 4.59 -17.13
C HIS A 176 15.39 4.82 -16.49
N HIS A 177 15.65 6.02 -15.95
CA HIS A 177 16.89 6.30 -15.25
C HIS A 177 17.04 5.48 -13.97
N PHE A 178 15.97 4.85 -13.46
CA PHE A 178 16.06 3.97 -12.30
C PHE A 178 16.84 2.69 -12.63
N LEU A 179 16.64 2.14 -13.83
CA LEU A 179 17.46 1.03 -14.34
C LEU A 179 18.93 1.45 -14.44
N HIS A 180 19.21 2.61 -15.04
CA HIS A 180 20.58 3.13 -15.18
C HIS A 180 21.26 3.42 -13.85
N LEU A 181 20.50 3.88 -12.84
CA LEU A 181 21.01 4.01 -11.48
C LEU A 181 21.43 2.64 -10.93
N CYS A 182 20.59 1.62 -11.10
CA CYS A 182 20.91 0.27 -10.63
C CYS A 182 22.13 -0.32 -11.36
N GLU A 183 22.25 -0.09 -12.68
CA GLU A 183 23.44 -0.46 -13.47
C GLU A 183 24.70 0.28 -12.97
N HIS A 184 24.60 1.59 -12.74
CA HIS A 184 25.71 2.41 -12.26
C HIS A 184 26.24 1.96 -10.90
N LEU A 185 25.34 1.50 -10.02
CA LEU A 185 25.68 1.00 -8.68
C LEU A 185 26.00 -0.51 -8.66
N ASP A 186 25.99 -1.18 -9.81
CA ASP A 186 26.09 -2.65 -9.94
C ASP A 186 25.18 -3.41 -8.96
N CYS A 187 23.92 -2.98 -8.89
CA CYS A 187 22.90 -3.50 -8.00
C CYS A 187 21.61 -3.83 -8.76
N THR A 188 20.75 -4.64 -8.15
CA THR A 188 19.37 -4.89 -8.59
C THR A 188 18.39 -4.35 -7.55
N PRO A 189 17.17 -3.93 -7.94
CA PRO A 189 16.11 -3.70 -6.97
C PRO A 189 15.89 -4.93 -6.10
N ASP A 190 15.82 -4.78 -4.77
CA ASP A 190 15.62 -5.91 -3.86
C ASP A 190 14.14 -6.32 -3.81
N ILE A 191 13.65 -6.83 -4.95
CA ILE A 191 12.26 -7.28 -5.12
C ILE A 191 11.87 -8.41 -4.15
N TRP A 192 12.85 -9.14 -3.60
CA TRP A 192 12.64 -10.25 -2.67
C TRP A 192 12.45 -9.79 -1.22
N ALA A 193 12.84 -8.56 -0.88
CA ALA A 193 12.60 -7.98 0.45
C ALA A 193 11.16 -7.46 0.61
N LEU A 194 10.38 -7.41 -0.49
CA LEU A 194 8.98 -7.05 -0.48
C LEU A 194 8.14 -8.32 -0.26
N HIS A 195 7.06 -8.21 0.51
CA HIS A 195 6.10 -9.29 0.72
C HIS A 195 4.73 -8.81 0.28
N ASP A 196 3.95 -9.65 -0.39
CA ASP A 196 2.60 -9.26 -0.79
C ASP A 196 1.75 -9.03 0.46
N TRP A 197 0.98 -7.93 0.50
CA TRP A 197 0.25 -7.52 1.70
C TRP A 197 -1.26 -7.38 1.50
N SER A 198 -1.67 -6.61 0.51
CA SER A 198 -3.07 -6.40 0.12
C SER A 198 -3.19 -5.83 -1.28
N THR A 199 -4.40 -5.83 -1.84
CA THR A 199 -4.70 -5.07 -3.07
C THR A 199 -5.98 -4.27 -2.86
N TRP A 200 -5.95 -2.98 -3.20
CA TRP A 200 -7.10 -2.08 -3.05
C TRP A 200 -7.52 -1.48 -4.38
N LEU A 201 -8.82 -1.55 -4.65
CA LEU A 201 -9.46 -0.79 -5.71
C LEU A 201 -10.10 0.47 -5.14
N THR A 202 -9.80 1.62 -5.75
CA THR A 202 -10.48 2.87 -5.37
C THR A 202 -11.98 2.76 -5.66
N PRO A 203 -12.86 2.94 -4.65
CA PRO A 203 -14.30 2.86 -4.85
C PRO A 203 -14.80 3.99 -5.74
N PHE A 204 -15.98 3.81 -6.34
CA PHE A 204 -16.65 4.94 -6.97
C PHE A 204 -17.01 5.99 -5.91
N ARG A 205 -16.81 7.26 -6.26
CA ARG A 205 -17.13 8.41 -5.39
C ARG A 205 -17.92 9.46 -6.16
N ARG A 206 -17.43 9.79 -7.35
CA ARG A 206 -18.08 10.70 -8.30
C ARG A 206 -17.56 10.39 -9.72
N PRO A 207 -18.32 10.73 -10.76
CA PRO A 207 -17.85 10.62 -12.14
C PRO A 207 -16.54 11.39 -12.37
N GLY A 208 -15.62 10.81 -13.15
CA GLY A 208 -14.33 11.42 -13.48
C GLY A 208 -13.31 11.48 -12.32
N GLY A 209 -13.59 10.82 -11.19
CA GLY A 209 -12.64 10.69 -10.09
C GLY A 209 -11.43 9.83 -10.48
N ARG A 210 -10.25 10.15 -9.93
CA ARG A 210 -9.07 9.29 -10.08
C ARG A 210 -9.27 7.98 -9.32
N ARG A 211 -9.01 6.85 -9.99
CA ARG A 211 -9.11 5.50 -9.41
C ARG A 211 -7.84 4.71 -9.64
N PHE A 212 -7.50 3.85 -8.68
CA PHE A 212 -6.29 3.04 -8.68
C PHE A 212 -6.54 1.59 -8.26
N ASP A 213 -5.92 0.64 -8.96
CA ASP A 213 -5.75 -0.77 -8.57
C ASP A 213 -4.36 -0.88 -7.97
N THR A 214 -4.29 -0.76 -6.64
CA THR A 214 -3.04 -0.57 -5.91
C THR A 214 -2.66 -1.85 -5.20
N THR A 215 -1.51 -2.41 -5.56
CA THR A 215 -0.92 -3.53 -4.82
C THR A 215 -0.02 -3.01 -3.73
N PHE A 216 -0.26 -3.43 -2.49
CA PHE A 216 0.55 -3.07 -1.34
C PHE A 216 1.55 -4.18 -1.09
N PHE A 217 2.81 -3.78 -0.93
CA PHE A 217 3.88 -4.63 -0.44
C PHE A 217 4.28 -4.18 0.95
N LEU A 218 4.74 -5.12 1.77
CA LEU A 218 5.32 -4.86 3.08
C LEU A 218 6.82 -5.20 3.02
N CYS A 219 7.67 -4.33 3.55
CA CYS A 219 9.09 -4.58 3.70
C CYS A 219 9.53 -4.21 5.12
N CYS A 220 10.08 -5.20 5.83
CA CYS A 220 10.66 -5.01 7.15
C CYS A 220 12.16 -4.68 7.01
N LEU A 221 12.58 -3.57 7.59
CA LEU A 221 13.96 -3.11 7.66
C LEU A 221 14.52 -3.26 9.07
N ARG A 222 15.82 -3.53 9.17
CA ARG A 222 16.49 -3.66 10.48
C ARG A 222 16.55 -2.34 11.24
N GLU A 223 16.71 -1.24 10.52
CA GLU A 223 16.85 0.11 11.07
C GLU A 223 16.20 1.12 10.13
N PRO A 224 15.69 2.25 10.66
CA PRO A 224 15.07 3.28 9.83
C PRO A 224 16.15 3.93 8.95
N PRO A 225 16.01 3.91 7.62
CA PRO A 225 16.90 4.66 6.75
C PRO A 225 16.65 6.17 6.89
N PRO A 226 17.64 7.02 6.54
CA PRO A 226 17.39 8.44 6.35
C PRO A 226 16.36 8.64 5.24
N VAL A 227 15.44 9.58 5.46
CA VAL A 227 14.34 9.90 4.53
C VAL A 227 14.49 11.36 4.09
N TYR A 228 14.38 11.58 2.80
CA TYR A 228 14.48 12.89 2.17
C TYR A 228 13.26 13.10 1.30
N PRO A 229 12.22 13.79 1.78
CA PRO A 229 11.10 14.17 0.94
C PRO A 229 11.55 14.92 -0.32
N ASP A 230 10.79 14.77 -1.39
CA ASP A 230 11.09 15.43 -2.66
C ASP A 230 10.70 16.93 -2.71
N LEU A 231 9.98 17.38 -1.67
CA LEU A 231 9.47 18.74 -1.44
C LEU A 231 8.57 19.29 -2.56
N ALA A 232 8.10 18.43 -3.46
CA ALA A 232 7.17 18.77 -4.53
C ALA A 232 5.85 18.02 -4.33
N GLU A 233 5.90 16.69 -4.37
CA GLU A 233 4.75 15.83 -4.11
C GLU A 233 4.63 15.48 -2.64
N VAL A 234 5.77 15.29 -1.98
CA VAL A 234 5.87 14.95 -0.56
C VAL A 234 6.63 16.05 0.16
N VAL A 235 5.97 16.66 1.15
CA VAL A 235 6.47 17.84 1.87
C VAL A 235 6.98 17.53 3.28
N GLY A 236 6.70 16.32 3.78
CA GLY A 236 7.08 15.88 5.11
C GLY A 236 7.06 14.37 5.23
N TYR A 237 7.60 13.86 6.33
CA TYR A 237 7.54 12.44 6.68
C TYR A 237 7.54 12.26 8.19
N GLN A 238 7.08 11.09 8.64
CA GLN A 238 7.23 10.66 10.03
C GLN A 238 7.38 9.13 10.10
N TRP A 239 8.13 8.67 11.09
CA TRP A 239 8.14 7.28 11.51
C TRP A 239 7.25 7.13 12.74
N SER A 240 6.11 6.47 12.59
CA SER A 240 5.12 6.30 13.66
C SER A 240 4.78 4.83 13.85
N SER A 241 4.62 4.40 15.10
CA SER A 241 4.00 3.10 15.37
C SER A 241 2.55 3.09 14.86
N PRO A 242 1.96 1.91 14.62
CA PRO A 242 0.55 1.84 14.22
C PRO A 242 -0.42 2.51 15.21
N LEU A 243 -0.08 2.49 16.51
CA LEU A 243 -0.88 3.14 17.55
C LEU A 243 -0.72 4.66 17.50
N GLU A 244 0.52 5.17 17.47
CA GLU A 244 0.78 6.62 17.34
C GLU A 244 0.12 7.20 16.08
N ALA A 245 0.18 6.50 14.95
CA ALA A 245 -0.49 6.95 13.72
C ALA A 245 -2.02 6.96 13.85
N THR A 246 -2.59 6.06 14.66
CA THR A 246 -4.03 6.07 14.97
C THR A 246 -4.36 7.29 15.84
N ASP A 247 -3.57 7.55 16.88
CA ASP A 247 -3.80 8.64 17.82
C ASP A 247 -3.65 10.00 17.12
N ASN A 248 -2.59 10.19 16.32
CA ASN A 248 -2.37 11.41 15.54
C ASN A 248 -3.48 11.64 14.50
N PHE A 249 -4.10 10.57 14.00
CA PHE A 249 -5.25 10.69 13.10
C PHE A 249 -6.48 11.23 13.83
N ILE A 250 -6.75 10.73 15.04
CA ILE A 250 -7.91 11.15 15.85
C ILE A 250 -7.73 12.56 16.39
N SER A 251 -6.51 12.93 16.80
CA SER A 251 -6.16 14.28 17.24
C SER A 251 -6.10 15.29 16.08
N LYS A 252 -6.31 14.84 14.83
CA LYS A 252 -6.29 15.65 13.60
C LYS A 252 -4.92 16.24 13.27
N GLU A 253 -3.85 15.69 13.84
CA GLU A 253 -2.47 16.02 13.48
C GLU A 253 -2.11 15.49 12.10
N ILE A 254 -2.60 14.29 11.77
CA ILE A 254 -2.43 13.68 10.45
C ILE A 254 -3.79 13.31 9.86
N TRP A 255 -3.87 13.30 8.54
CA TRP A 255 -5.04 12.79 7.83
C TRP A 255 -4.72 11.49 7.10
N LEU A 256 -5.52 10.44 7.33
CA LEU A 256 -5.39 9.14 6.67
C LEU A 256 -6.64 8.86 5.83
N ALA A 257 -6.43 8.48 4.57
CA ALA A 257 -7.51 7.94 3.75
C ALA A 257 -7.96 6.57 4.29
N PRO A 258 -9.22 6.14 4.04
CA PRO A 258 -9.75 4.91 4.63
C PRO A 258 -8.90 3.64 4.41
N PRO A 259 -8.31 3.39 3.21
CA PRO A 259 -7.39 2.26 3.04
C PRO A 259 -6.16 2.34 3.95
N GLN A 260 -5.55 3.53 4.10
CA GLN A 260 -4.34 3.68 4.92
C GLN A 260 -4.65 3.48 6.40
N PHE A 261 -5.76 4.05 6.87
CA PHE A 261 -6.22 3.83 8.24
C PHE A 261 -6.48 2.34 8.50
N TYR A 262 -7.18 1.67 7.59
CA TYR A 262 -7.46 0.24 7.71
C TYR A 262 -6.18 -0.60 7.76
N GLU A 263 -5.20 -0.32 6.88
CA GLU A 263 -3.92 -1.03 6.88
C GLU A 263 -3.09 -0.78 8.15
N ILE A 264 -3.05 0.46 8.64
CA ILE A 264 -2.40 0.77 9.92
C ILE A 264 -3.06 -0.01 11.06
N ARG A 265 -4.39 -0.09 11.10
CA ARG A 265 -5.11 -0.90 12.09
C ARG A 265 -4.89 -2.41 11.92
N ARG A 266 -4.64 -2.91 10.70
CA ARG A 266 -4.21 -4.30 10.46
C ARG A 266 -2.83 -4.55 11.05
N LEU A 267 -1.90 -3.64 10.81
CA LEU A 267 -0.53 -3.71 11.31
C LEU A 267 -0.48 -3.61 12.85
N ALA A 268 -1.43 -2.91 13.47
CA ALA A 268 -1.58 -2.85 14.94
C ALA A 268 -1.91 -4.21 15.61
N ASN A 269 -2.16 -5.27 14.84
CA ASN A 269 -2.32 -6.62 15.39
C ASN A 269 -0.99 -7.28 15.79
N PHE A 270 0.14 -6.78 15.28
CA PHE A 270 1.45 -7.36 15.52
C PHE A 270 2.14 -6.63 16.68
N ALA A 271 2.65 -7.39 17.65
CA ALA A 271 3.34 -6.81 18.80
C ALA A 271 4.74 -6.31 18.44
N SER A 272 5.39 -6.98 17.47
CA SER A 272 6.78 -6.68 17.10
C SER A 272 7.08 -6.74 15.61
N LEU A 273 8.20 -6.11 15.22
CA LEU A 273 8.75 -6.24 13.86
C LEU A 273 9.04 -7.71 13.53
N SER A 274 9.56 -8.48 14.50
CA SER A 274 9.87 -9.90 14.33
C SER A 274 8.62 -10.72 14.05
N ASP A 275 7.52 -10.47 14.77
CA ASP A 275 6.24 -11.14 14.53
C ASP A 275 5.68 -10.79 13.16
N LEU A 276 5.74 -9.50 12.78
CA LEU A 276 5.30 -9.03 11.47
C LEU A 276 6.13 -9.66 10.34
N HIS A 277 7.44 -9.68 10.48
CA HIS A 277 8.34 -10.26 9.48
C HIS A 277 8.16 -11.78 9.37
N LYS A 278 8.02 -12.48 10.50
CA LYS A 278 7.71 -13.92 10.51
C LYS A 278 6.37 -14.18 9.81
N PHE A 279 5.34 -13.37 10.08
CA PHE A 279 4.06 -13.48 9.39
C PHE A 279 4.24 -13.36 7.87
N CYS A 280 5.01 -12.39 7.39
CA CYS A 280 5.31 -12.24 5.97
C CYS A 280 6.03 -13.45 5.34
N LEU A 281 6.93 -14.10 6.08
CA LEU A 281 7.65 -15.28 5.61
C LEU A 281 6.77 -16.54 5.58
N ASP A 282 5.90 -16.71 6.57
CA ASP A 282 5.02 -17.88 6.69
C ASP A 282 3.87 -17.87 5.66
N HIS A 283 3.51 -16.69 5.13
CA HIS A 283 2.34 -16.50 4.26
C HIS A 283 2.67 -16.23 2.78
N VAL A 284 3.91 -16.45 2.35
CA VAL A 284 4.36 -16.21 0.95
C VAL A 284 3.51 -16.97 -0.09
N LEU A 285 2.87 -18.07 0.30
CA LEU A 285 2.07 -18.93 -0.59
C LEU A 285 0.56 -18.72 -0.48
N GLU A 286 0.12 -17.92 0.50
CA GLU A 286 -1.31 -17.63 0.65
C GLU A 286 -1.71 -16.57 -0.39
N GLY A 287 -2.96 -16.65 -0.86
CA GLY A 287 -3.48 -15.65 -1.81
C GLY A 287 -3.53 -14.28 -1.16
N VAL A 288 -3.54 -13.21 -1.97
CA VAL A 288 -3.81 -11.86 -1.48
C VAL A 288 -5.20 -11.41 -1.87
N GLU A 289 -6.01 -11.09 -0.87
CA GLU A 289 -7.33 -10.50 -1.05
C GLU A 289 -7.23 -9.14 -1.76
N ARG A 290 -8.10 -8.97 -2.75
CA ARG A 290 -8.34 -7.68 -3.39
C ARG A 290 -9.63 -7.11 -2.84
N TRP A 291 -9.56 -5.93 -2.26
CA TRP A 291 -10.72 -5.23 -1.72
C TRP A 291 -11.14 -4.09 -2.63
N LEU A 292 -12.37 -4.16 -3.13
CA LEU A 292 -13.10 -3.01 -3.64
C LEU A 292 -14.09 -2.60 -2.55
N PRO A 293 -13.95 -1.43 -1.92
CA PRO A 293 -15.00 -0.95 -1.06
C PRO A 293 -16.23 -0.54 -1.86
N ILE A 294 -17.43 -0.76 -1.31
CA ILE A 294 -18.67 -0.16 -1.82
C ILE A 294 -19.10 0.91 -0.84
N THR A 295 -19.32 2.13 -1.34
CA THR A 295 -19.79 3.24 -0.50
C THR A 295 -21.30 3.18 -0.36
N LEU A 296 -21.77 3.01 0.88
CA LEU A 296 -23.17 3.15 1.28
C LEU A 296 -23.37 4.50 1.95
N LEU A 297 -24.14 5.38 1.31
CA LEU A 297 -24.60 6.64 1.88
C LEU A 297 -25.77 6.37 2.83
N THR A 298 -25.69 6.89 4.04
CA THR A 298 -26.74 6.82 5.05
C THR A 298 -27.34 8.21 5.24
N ALA A 299 -28.43 8.34 6.01
CA ALA A 299 -29.05 9.64 6.27
C ALA A 299 -28.13 10.65 6.98
N ASP A 300 -27.11 10.17 7.70
CA ASP A 300 -26.23 10.99 8.55
C ASP A 300 -24.73 10.75 8.33
N GLY A 301 -24.34 9.97 7.32
CA GLY A 301 -22.93 9.65 7.07
C GLY A 301 -22.71 8.71 5.90
N GLN A 302 -21.61 7.96 5.97
CA GLN A 302 -21.29 6.96 4.96
C GLN A 302 -20.57 5.77 5.57
N ILE A 303 -20.80 4.60 4.98
CA ILE A 303 -20.18 3.35 5.35
C ILE A 303 -19.42 2.82 4.13
N SER A 304 -18.17 2.44 4.35
CA SER A 304 -17.34 1.74 3.37
C SER A 304 -17.48 0.24 3.62
N LEU A 305 -18.32 -0.43 2.84
CA LEU A 305 -18.55 -1.88 2.91
C LEU A 305 -17.40 -2.61 2.21
N LEU A 306 -16.83 -3.64 2.84
CA LEU A 306 -15.75 -4.47 2.31
C LEU A 306 -16.27 -5.89 2.01
N PRO A 307 -15.57 -6.67 1.17
CA PRO A 307 -15.97 -8.04 0.85
C PRO A 307 -16.26 -8.90 2.08
N GLY A 308 -17.34 -9.68 2.01
CA GLY A 308 -17.80 -10.53 3.11
C GLY A 308 -18.77 -9.88 4.09
N ASP A 309 -18.91 -8.55 4.07
CA ASP A 309 -19.96 -7.83 4.79
C ASP A 309 -21.36 -8.21 4.28
N GLU A 310 -22.36 -8.29 5.17
CA GLU A 310 -23.72 -8.70 4.79
C GLU A 310 -24.41 -7.78 3.78
N LEU A 311 -24.03 -6.49 3.74
CA LEU A 311 -24.58 -5.50 2.81
C LEU A 311 -23.71 -5.33 1.57
N TYR A 312 -22.59 -6.06 1.48
CA TYR A 312 -21.71 -6.01 0.33
C TYR A 312 -22.33 -6.77 -0.84
N LEU A 313 -22.65 -6.05 -1.91
CA LEU A 313 -23.26 -6.60 -3.11
C LEU A 313 -22.20 -6.74 -4.21
N GLU A 314 -21.90 -7.97 -4.63
CA GLU A 314 -21.01 -8.28 -5.76
C GLU A 314 -21.68 -8.01 -7.11
N ASP A 315 -22.14 -6.77 -7.31
CA ASP A 315 -22.79 -6.30 -8.53
C ASP A 315 -21.92 -5.25 -9.22
N SER A 316 -21.68 -5.45 -10.52
CA SER A 316 -20.97 -4.52 -11.40
C SER A 316 -21.54 -3.09 -11.39
N ASN A 317 -22.82 -2.91 -11.05
CA ASN A 317 -23.45 -1.61 -10.90
C ASN A 317 -22.69 -0.71 -9.88
N PHE A 318 -22.15 -1.31 -8.82
CA PHE A 318 -21.41 -0.57 -7.77
C PHE A 318 -19.96 -0.27 -8.13
N LEU A 319 -19.53 -0.66 -9.33
CA LEU A 319 -18.27 -0.15 -9.89
C LEU A 319 -18.38 1.31 -10.28
N GLU A 320 -19.57 1.80 -10.63
CA GLU A 320 -19.79 3.17 -11.11
C GLU A 320 -20.93 3.90 -10.39
N ASN A 321 -21.48 3.29 -9.33
CA ASN A 321 -22.57 3.87 -8.54
C ASN A 321 -22.36 3.67 -7.05
N LEU A 322 -23.02 4.50 -6.25
CA LEU A 322 -23.06 4.41 -4.80
C LEU A 322 -24.30 3.62 -4.37
N LEU A 323 -24.22 2.96 -3.21
CA LEU A 323 -25.40 2.53 -2.46
C LEU A 323 -25.93 3.71 -1.64
N SER A 324 -27.25 3.76 -1.41
CA SER A 324 -27.86 4.77 -0.54
C SER A 324 -29.04 4.19 0.24
N THR A 325 -29.28 4.74 1.43
CA THR A 325 -30.44 4.43 2.26
C THR A 325 -30.87 5.64 3.09
N GLU A 326 -32.16 5.74 3.39
CA GLU A 326 -32.74 6.76 4.27
C GLU A 326 -32.55 6.45 5.76
N LYS A 327 -31.99 5.28 6.09
CA LYS A 327 -31.70 4.90 7.48
C LYS A 327 -30.48 5.64 8.01
N LYS A 328 -30.50 5.93 9.31
CA LYS A 328 -29.32 6.43 10.02
C LYS A 328 -28.27 5.32 10.17
N THR A 329 -27.01 5.73 10.29
CA THR A 329 -25.88 4.81 10.48
C THR A 329 -26.11 3.89 11.68
N GLU A 330 -26.60 4.41 12.80
CA GLU A 330 -26.85 3.63 14.02
C GLU A 330 -27.90 2.52 13.82
N GLU A 331 -28.95 2.78 13.03
CA GLU A 331 -29.99 1.79 12.72
C GLU A 331 -29.41 0.63 11.91
N ILE A 332 -28.61 0.95 10.90
CA ILE A 332 -27.93 -0.05 10.05
C ILE A 332 -26.98 -0.91 10.90
N MET A 333 -26.26 -0.30 11.84
CA MET A 333 -25.36 -1.03 12.73
C MET A 333 -26.11 -1.92 13.76
N LYS A 334 -27.35 -1.58 14.13
CA LYS A 334 -28.19 -2.39 15.03
C LYS A 334 -28.84 -3.59 14.34
N GLU A 335 -29.20 -3.44 13.07
CA GLU A 335 -29.85 -4.50 12.30
C GLU A 335 -28.88 -5.58 11.81
N GLY A 336 -27.61 -5.20 11.63
CA GLY A 336 -26.59 -6.05 11.08
C GLY A 336 -26.01 -7.09 12.04
N LYS A 337 -25.49 -8.18 11.47
CA LYS A 337 -24.89 -9.30 12.20
C LYS A 337 -23.51 -9.69 11.69
N LYS A 338 -23.24 -9.47 10.40
CA LYS A 338 -21.96 -9.81 9.78
C LYS A 338 -21.32 -8.55 9.18
N PHE A 339 -20.21 -8.13 9.79
CA PHE A 339 -19.55 -6.87 9.49
C PHE A 339 -18.15 -7.09 8.91
N HIS A 340 -17.89 -6.39 7.82
CA HIS A 340 -16.57 -6.06 7.33
C HIS A 340 -16.66 -4.66 6.73
N ARG A 341 -16.61 -3.63 7.58
CA ARG A 341 -16.91 -2.26 7.15
C ARG A 341 -16.15 -1.21 7.93
N VAL A 342 -15.96 -0.06 7.31
CA VAL A 342 -15.47 1.16 7.95
C VAL A 342 -16.61 2.19 7.96
N VAL A 343 -17.07 2.56 9.15
CA VAL A 343 -18.04 3.63 9.35
C VAL A 343 -17.28 4.94 9.43
N ILE A 344 -17.61 5.89 8.54
CA ILE A 344 -16.90 7.16 8.42
C ILE A 344 -17.79 8.27 8.97
N HIS A 345 -17.48 8.73 10.19
CA HIS A 345 -18.23 9.80 10.87
C HIS A 345 -17.76 11.20 10.45
N SER A 346 -16.47 11.36 10.21
CA SER A 346 -15.87 12.58 9.65
C SER A 346 -14.53 12.25 8.98
N SER A 347 -13.79 13.24 8.47
CA SER A 347 -12.48 13.03 7.84
C SER A 347 -11.41 12.43 8.77
N HIS A 348 -11.59 12.52 10.09
CA HIS A 348 -10.62 12.08 11.11
C HIS A 348 -11.21 11.11 12.15
N VAL A 349 -12.43 10.62 11.92
CA VAL A 349 -13.14 9.78 12.89
C VAL A 349 -13.76 8.60 12.15
N TYR A 350 -13.11 7.45 12.24
CA TYR A 350 -13.53 6.20 11.62
C TYR A 350 -13.71 5.09 12.67
N SER A 351 -14.76 4.28 12.52
CA SER A 351 -14.91 3.02 13.27
C SER A 351 -14.78 1.84 12.31
N ILE A 352 -13.99 0.83 12.66
CA ILE A 352 -13.83 -0.40 11.90
C ILE A 352 -14.59 -1.52 12.61
N HIS A 353 -15.47 -2.20 11.89
CA HIS A 353 -16.23 -3.34 12.39
C HIS A 353 -15.89 -4.58 11.56
N VAL A 354 -15.31 -5.60 12.22
CA VAL A 354 -14.95 -6.87 11.60
C VAL A 354 -15.46 -8.02 12.47
N THR A 355 -16.39 -8.80 11.92
CA THR A 355 -16.85 -10.08 12.50
C THR A 355 -16.63 -11.25 11.53
N VAL A 356 -16.16 -10.98 10.32
CA VAL A 356 -15.81 -11.99 9.32
C VAL A 356 -14.46 -12.64 9.61
N GLN A 357 -14.30 -13.89 9.17
CA GLN A 357 -13.01 -14.60 9.17
C GLN A 357 -12.37 -14.48 7.79
N SER A 358 -11.04 -14.44 7.72
CA SER A 358 -10.35 -14.40 6.42
C SER A 358 -10.30 -15.79 5.79
N GLU A 359 -10.43 -15.83 4.47
CA GLU A 359 -10.34 -17.04 3.66
C GLU A 359 -8.90 -17.49 3.41
N TYR A 360 -7.93 -16.57 3.41
CA TYR A 360 -6.52 -16.83 3.05
C TYR A 360 -5.55 -16.59 4.22
N LYS A 361 -6.04 -16.78 5.46
CA LYS A 361 -5.30 -16.45 6.69
C LYS A 361 -4.83 -14.99 6.74
N HIS A 362 -5.52 -14.07 6.06
CA HIS A 362 -5.26 -12.65 6.25
C HIS A 362 -5.62 -12.24 7.68
N VAL A 363 -4.82 -11.32 8.20
CA VAL A 363 -5.10 -10.67 9.47
C VAL A 363 -5.91 -9.42 9.19
N TYR A 364 -7.21 -9.46 9.43
CA TYR A 364 -8.07 -8.27 9.46
C TYR A 364 -7.77 -7.41 10.70
N PRO A 365 -8.10 -6.09 10.67
CA PRO A 365 -7.95 -5.26 11.85
C PRO A 365 -8.90 -5.74 12.95
N LYS A 366 -8.47 -5.63 14.22
CA LYS A 366 -9.39 -5.75 15.36
C LYS A 366 -10.49 -4.70 15.21
N THR A 367 -11.72 -5.08 15.58
CA THR A 367 -12.83 -4.13 15.68
C THR A 367 -12.39 -2.95 16.54
N TYR A 368 -12.59 -1.75 16.00
CA TYR A 368 -12.16 -0.49 16.57
C TYR A 368 -13.33 0.48 16.50
N VAL A 369 -13.83 0.90 17.65
CA VAL A 369 -14.98 1.80 17.75
C VAL A 369 -14.53 3.00 18.57
N ILE A 370 -14.54 4.19 17.96
CA ILE A 370 -14.25 5.43 18.68
C ILE A 370 -15.39 5.68 19.66
N SER A 371 -15.06 5.90 20.93
CA SER A 371 -16.05 6.35 21.90
C SER A 371 -16.21 7.87 21.77
N PHE A 372 -17.44 8.37 21.68
CA PHE A 372 -17.71 9.80 21.49
C PHE A 372 -17.17 10.70 22.62
N TRP A 373 -16.71 10.13 23.73
CA TRP A 373 -16.07 10.87 24.83
C TRP A 373 -14.58 11.18 24.58
N GLU A 374 -13.90 10.46 23.68
CA GLU A 374 -12.48 10.63 23.35
C GLU A 374 -12.22 11.75 22.32
N THR A 375 -13.27 12.38 21.79
CA THR A 375 -13.17 13.42 20.74
C THR A 375 -13.43 14.85 21.25
N VAL A 376 -13.64 15.04 22.57
CA VAL A 376 -13.99 16.34 23.19
C VAL A 376 -12.89 16.90 24.10
N THR A 377 -11.76 16.21 24.26
CA THR A 377 -10.54 16.72 24.91
C THR A 377 -9.51 17.09 23.86
#